data_AF-A0A9W8DVR6-F1
#
_entry.id   AF-A0A9W8DVR6-F1
#
_cell.length_a   1.000
_cell.length_b   1.000
_cell.length_c   1.000
_cell.angle_alpha   90.00
_cell.angle_beta   90.00
_cell.angle_gamma   90.00
#
_symmetry.space_group_name_H-M   'P 1'
#
loop_
_entity.id
_entity.type
_entity.pdbx_description
1 polymer ?
#
loop_
_entity_poly.entity_id
_entity_poly.type
_entity_poly.pdbx_seq_one_letter_code
_entity_poly.pdbx_strand_id
1 'polypeptide(L)'
;MAYKTVTVAILDVSMSMGQPSIYLQGHPEYQFPIEGEPLARTRFEFARQLLRKFMLYQITKDRKQSYFAMYLCGTRETKHQLIEELPKDYHHIELIHPLERAHWGHIEALQAASGTTKYASDFLNAIIVALDLIQ
;
A
#
# COMPACT_ATOMS: atom_id res chain seq x y z
N MET A 1 -1.33 12.42 -27.58
CA MET A 1 -0.36 12.36 -26.47
C MET A 1 -0.88 11.38 -25.45
N ALA A 2 -0.13 10.34 -25.11
CA ALA A 2 -0.49 9.47 -24.00
C ALA A 2 0.05 10.09 -22.70
N TYR A 3 -0.80 10.14 -21.67
CA TYR A 3 -0.45 10.75 -20.38
C TYR A 3 0.35 9.76 -19.54
N LYS A 4 1.48 10.20 -18.99
CA LYS A 4 2.19 9.46 -17.95
C LYS A 4 1.34 9.50 -16.68
N THR A 5 1.10 8.34 -16.07
CA THR A 5 0.40 8.21 -14.79
C THR A 5 1.38 7.77 -13.72
N VAL A 6 1.40 8.48 -12.60
CA VAL A 6 2.16 8.10 -11.40
C VAL A 6 1.14 7.73 -10.33
N THR A 7 1.30 6.55 -9.75
CA THR A 7 0.46 6.08 -8.65
C THR A 7 1.34 5.75 -7.46
N VAL A 8 1.07 6.36 -6.31
CA VAL A 8 1.72 6.00 -5.06
C VAL A 8 0.68 5.32 -4.18
N ALA A 9 0.89 4.03 -3.88
CA ALA A 9 0.02 3.30 -2.98
C ALA A 9 0.55 3.41 -1.55
N ILE A 10 -0.32 3.78 -0.61
CA ILE A 10 0.00 3.85 0.82
C ILE A 10 -0.89 2.82 1.52
N LEU A 11 -0.28 1.81 2.13
CA LEU A 11 -0.98 0.77 2.87
C LEU A 11 -0.77 0.98 4.37
N ASP A 12 -1.85 1.24 5.11
CA ASP A 12 -1.81 1.29 6.57
C ASP A 12 -1.68 -0.13 7.13
N VAL A 13 -0.65 -0.33 7.95
CA VAL A 13 -0.32 -1.57 8.64
C VAL A 13 -0.40 -1.42 10.15
N SER A 14 -1.02 -0.36 10.66
CA SER A 14 -1.26 -0.15 12.09
C SER A 14 -2.19 -1.22 12.68
N MET A 15 -2.11 -1.42 14.00
CA MET A 15 -2.92 -2.40 14.73
C MET A 15 -4.43 -2.21 14.51
N SER A 16 -4.86 -0.98 14.24
CA SER A 16 -6.25 -0.64 13.93
C SER A 16 -6.77 -1.35 12.67
N MET A 17 -5.89 -1.66 11.72
CA MET A 17 -6.19 -2.38 10.49
C MET A 17 -6.33 -3.89 10.71
N GLY A 18 -5.91 -4.40 11.88
CA GLY A 18 -6.09 -5.79 12.29
C GLY A 18 -7.52 -6.08 12.73
N GLN A 19 -8.34 -5.05 12.92
CA GLN A 19 -9.75 -5.23 13.26
C GLN A 19 -10.53 -5.86 12.10
N PRO A 20 -11.55 -6.67 12.38
CA PRO A 20 -12.49 -7.10 11.38
C PRO A 20 -13.09 -5.89 10.65
N SER A 21 -13.29 -6.03 9.35
CA SER A 21 -14.05 -5.02 8.61
C SER A 21 -15.53 -5.22 8.91
N ILE A 22 -16.14 -4.28 9.63
CA ILE A 22 -17.60 -4.22 9.83
C ILE A 22 -18.36 -4.21 8.49
N TYR A 23 -17.77 -3.62 7.44
CA TYR A 23 -18.30 -3.67 6.08
C TYR A 23 -18.30 -5.08 5.50
N LEU A 24 -17.34 -5.95 5.86
CA LEU A 24 -17.34 -7.36 5.43
C LEU A 24 -18.32 -8.23 6.24
N GLN A 25 -18.75 -7.78 7.42
CA GLN A 25 -19.71 -8.51 8.27
C GLN A 25 -21.17 -8.21 7.88
N GLY A 26 -21.47 -6.99 7.44
CA GLY A 26 -22.82 -6.58 7.04
C GLY A 26 -23.16 -6.75 5.56
N HIS A 27 -22.14 -6.94 4.72
CA HIS A 27 -22.29 -6.99 3.26
C HIS A 27 -21.46 -8.14 2.65
N PRO A 28 -21.95 -9.38 2.70
CA PRO A 28 -21.27 -10.53 2.09
C PRO A 28 -21.02 -10.36 0.58
N GLU A 29 -21.75 -9.48 -0.10
CA GLU A 29 -21.52 -9.10 -1.49
C GLU A 29 -20.20 -8.33 -1.73
N TYR A 30 -19.65 -7.70 -0.68
CA TYR A 30 -18.33 -7.05 -0.72
C TYR A 30 -17.21 -7.95 -0.19
N GLN A 31 -17.53 -9.16 0.26
CA GLN A 31 -16.55 -10.23 0.34
C GLN A 31 -16.27 -10.63 -1.11
N PHE A 32 -15.30 -9.96 -1.73
CA PHE A 32 -14.78 -10.38 -3.02
C PHE A 32 -13.82 -11.53 -2.73
N PRO A 33 -14.18 -12.81 -2.92
CA PRO A 33 -13.15 -13.81 -3.10
C PRO A 33 -12.39 -13.38 -4.35
N ILE A 34 -11.16 -12.87 -4.16
CA ILE A 34 -10.22 -12.89 -5.26
C ILE A 34 -10.03 -14.38 -5.53
N GLU A 35 -10.35 -14.81 -6.74
CA GLU A 35 -10.33 -16.23 -7.11
C GLU A 35 -8.96 -16.84 -6.75
N GLY A 36 -8.98 -17.89 -5.92
CA GLY A 36 -7.77 -18.53 -5.40
C GLY A 36 -7.16 -17.89 -4.14
N GLU A 37 -7.78 -16.88 -3.54
CA GLU A 37 -7.34 -16.29 -2.26
C GLU A 37 -8.24 -16.66 -1.08
N PRO A 38 -7.66 -16.78 0.14
CA PRO A 38 -8.46 -16.92 1.35
C PRO A 38 -9.31 -15.67 1.59
N LEU A 39 -10.47 -15.88 2.24
CA LEU A 39 -11.34 -14.79 2.66
C LEU A 39 -10.59 -13.81 3.57
N ALA A 40 -10.56 -12.53 3.19
CA ALA A 40 -10.03 -11.47 4.04
C ALA A 40 -10.85 -11.33 5.33
N ARG A 41 -10.20 -11.44 6.48
CA ARG A 41 -10.80 -11.35 7.81
C ARG A 41 -10.60 -9.99 8.45
N THR A 42 -9.52 -9.29 8.05
CA THR A 42 -9.13 -7.97 8.60
C THR A 42 -9.21 -6.88 7.54
N ARG A 43 -9.27 -5.61 7.98
CA ARG A 43 -9.21 -4.44 7.08
C ARG A 43 -7.89 -4.42 6.29
N PHE A 44 -6.79 -4.79 6.94
CA PHE A 44 -5.47 -4.95 6.32
C PHE A 44 -5.50 -5.97 5.18
N GLU A 45 -5.98 -7.19 5.45
CA GLU A 45 -6.03 -8.25 4.43
C GLU A 45 -6.87 -7.83 3.22
N PHE A 46 -8.00 -7.18 3.47
CA PHE A 46 -8.87 -6.66 2.42
C PHE A 46 -8.19 -5.58 1.58
N ALA A 47 -7.59 -4.56 2.22
CA ALA A 47 -6.88 -3.49 1.52
C ALA A 47 -5.70 -4.03 0.69
N ARG A 48 -4.93 -4.96 1.26
CA ARG A 48 -3.82 -5.63 0.57
C ARG A 48 -4.30 -6.42 -0.64
N GLN A 49 -5.41 -7.15 -0.52
CA GLN A 49 -6.04 -7.89 -1.61
C GLN A 49 -6.50 -6.97 -2.75
N LEU A 50 -7.18 -5.87 -2.43
CA LEU A 50 -7.59 -4.88 -3.42
C LEU A 50 -6.39 -4.27 -4.15
N LEU A 51 -5.34 -3.90 -3.41
CA LEU A 51 -4.14 -3.32 -3.98
C LEU A 51 -3.41 -4.34 -4.88
N ARG A 52 -3.32 -5.60 -4.46
CA ARG A 52 -2.78 -6.70 -5.29
C ARG A 52 -3.57 -6.85 -6.59
N LYS A 53 -4.91 -6.88 -6.52
CA LYS A 53 -5.78 -7.00 -7.71
C LYS A 53 -5.58 -5.82 -8.67
N PHE A 54 -5.48 -4.61 -8.12
CA PHE A 54 -5.19 -3.42 -8.91
C PHE A 54 -3.82 -3.51 -9.60
N MET A 55 -2.78 -3.94 -8.89
CA MET A 55 -1.45 -4.13 -9.47
C MET A 55 -1.42 -5.20 -10.56
N LEU A 56 -2.10 -6.34 -10.35
CA LEU A 56 -2.25 -7.38 -11.37
C LEU A 56 -2.90 -6.83 -12.64
N TYR A 57 -3.95 -6.02 -12.50
CA TYR A 57 -4.59 -5.36 -13.64
C TYR A 57 -3.61 -4.42 -14.37
N GLN A 58 -2.82 -3.65 -13.64
CA GLN A 58 -1.87 -2.70 -14.23
C GLN A 58 -0.74 -3.41 -14.99
N ILE A 59 -0.21 -4.52 -14.44
CA ILE A 59 0.81 -5.35 -15.08
C ILE A 59 0.25 -6.02 -16.35
N THR A 60 -0.90 -6.67 -16.24
CA THR A 60 -1.50 -7.45 -17.36
C THR A 60 -2.01 -6.58 -18.51
N LYS A 61 -2.35 -5.31 -18.24
CA LYS A 61 -2.73 -4.34 -19.28
C LYS A 61 -1.55 -3.68 -19.99
N ASP A 62 -0.31 -4.04 -19.65
CA ASP A 62 0.94 -3.49 -20.21
C ASP A 62 0.86 -1.97 -20.41
N ARG A 63 0.49 -1.24 -19.34
CA ARG A 63 0.43 0.21 -19.39
C ARG A 63 1.85 0.78 -19.35
N LYS A 64 2.49 0.86 -20.51
CA LYS A 64 3.88 1.35 -20.72
C LYS A 64 4.19 2.74 -20.14
N GLN A 65 3.18 3.48 -19.70
CA GLN A 65 3.28 4.84 -19.16
C GLN A 65 2.75 4.97 -17.72
N SER A 66 2.60 3.86 -16.99
CA SER A 66 2.18 3.86 -15.59
C SER A 66 3.33 3.48 -14.66
N TYR A 67 3.67 4.40 -13.76
CA TYR A 67 4.69 4.22 -12.72
C TYR A 67 4.03 4.06 -11.35
N PHE A 68 4.65 3.24 -10.51
CA PHE A 68 4.13 2.80 -9.23
C PHE A 68 5.20 2.85 -8.16
N ALA A 69 4.84 3.38 -6.99
CA ALA A 69 5.60 3.28 -5.76
C ALA A 69 4.68 2.79 -4.64
N MET A 70 5.27 2.19 -3.61
CA MET A 70 4.49 1.66 -2.49
C MET A 70 5.12 1.99 -1.14
N TYR A 71 4.30 2.57 -0.27
CA TYR A 71 4.63 2.86 1.11
C TYR A 71 3.78 1.99 2.04
N LEU A 72 4.38 1.60 3.16
CA LEU A 72 3.68 1.16 4.35
C LEU A 72 3.64 2.30 5.37
N CYS A 73 2.49 2.49 6.01
CA CYS A 73 2.25 3.49 7.04
C CYS A 73 1.93 2.76 8.36
N GLY A 74 2.58 3.16 9.46
CA GLY A 74 2.51 2.46 10.74
C GLY A 74 3.51 1.31 10.85
N THR A 75 4.71 1.44 10.29
CA THR A 75 5.79 0.44 10.39
C THR A 75 6.68 0.65 11.61
N ARG A 76 7.45 -0.39 11.99
CA ARG A 76 8.51 -0.25 13.00
C ARG A 76 9.61 0.67 12.51
N GLU A 77 10.08 0.41 11.29
CA GLU A 77 11.16 1.13 10.65
C GLU A 77 10.62 2.39 9.96
N THR A 78 11.50 3.37 9.76
CA THR A 78 11.22 4.54 8.92
C THR A 78 12.23 4.54 7.77
N LYS A 79 11.75 4.50 6.53
CA LYS A 79 12.59 4.45 5.33
C LYS A 79 11.98 5.30 4.23
N HIS A 80 12.39 6.55 4.14
CA HIS A 80 12.06 7.47 3.05
C HIS A 80 13.04 8.64 3.09
N GLN A 81 13.14 9.41 2.00
CA GLN A 81 14.14 10.46 1.86
C GLN A 81 13.96 11.60 2.87
N LEU A 82 12.72 12.06 3.09
CA LEU A 82 12.44 13.16 4.04
C LEU A 82 12.92 12.94 5.49
N ILE A 83 13.18 11.70 5.93
CA ILE A 83 13.63 11.47 7.31
C ILE A 83 15.06 11.97 7.54
N GLU A 84 15.86 12.11 6.47
CA GLU A 84 17.21 12.67 6.54
C GLU A 84 17.16 14.20 6.72
N GLU A 85 16.16 14.85 6.13
CA GLU A 85 15.97 16.30 6.18
C GLU A 85 15.23 16.74 7.46
N LEU A 86 14.22 15.97 7.87
CA LEU A 86 13.34 16.25 9.00
C LEU A 86 13.31 15.06 9.96
N PRO A 87 14.40 14.77 10.70
CA PRO A 87 14.58 13.54 11.48
C PRO A 87 13.67 13.39 12.70
N LYS A 88 12.87 14.41 13.03
CA LYS A 88 11.89 14.38 14.13
C LYS A 88 10.47 14.15 13.66
N ASP A 89 10.24 14.23 12.35
CA ASP A 89 8.92 14.18 11.72
C ASP A 89 8.80 12.93 10.84
N TYR A 90 7.58 12.58 10.42
CA TYR A 90 7.30 11.51 9.44
C TYR A 90 7.77 10.10 9.82
N HIS A 91 7.86 9.78 11.12
CA HIS A 91 8.20 8.43 11.57
C HIS A 91 7.16 7.36 11.22
N HIS A 92 7.60 6.10 11.21
CA HIS A 92 6.77 4.91 10.98
C HIS A 92 6.19 4.81 9.56
N ILE A 93 6.93 5.32 8.58
CA ILE A 93 6.61 5.24 7.15
C ILE A 93 7.78 4.55 6.42
N GLU A 94 7.49 3.52 5.65
CA GLU A 94 8.51 2.72 4.95
C GLU A 94 8.21 2.62 3.45
N LEU A 95 9.13 3.06 2.60
CA LEU A 95 9.13 2.80 1.17
C LEU A 95 9.50 1.33 0.96
N ILE A 96 8.52 0.50 0.59
CA ILE A 96 8.73 -0.93 0.33
C ILE A 96 8.92 -1.25 -1.15
N HIS A 97 8.60 -0.30 -2.03
CA HIS A 97 8.90 -0.41 -3.45
C HIS A 97 9.10 0.97 -4.07
N PRO A 98 10.25 1.24 -4.71
CA PRO A 98 10.55 2.54 -5.33
C PRO A 98 9.66 2.81 -6.55
N LEU A 99 9.65 4.07 -7.00
CA LEU A 99 8.88 4.52 -8.15
C LEU A 99 9.40 3.92 -9.46
N GLU A 100 8.76 2.87 -9.94
CA GLU A 100 9.17 2.12 -11.12
C GLU A 100 7.97 1.70 -11.97
N ARG A 101 8.20 1.07 -13.12
CA ARG A 101 7.09 0.53 -13.92
C ARG A 101 6.44 -0.64 -13.18
N ALA A 102 5.13 -0.77 -13.29
CA ALA A 102 4.42 -1.90 -12.67
C ALA A 102 5.00 -3.25 -13.16
N HIS A 103 5.44 -4.09 -12.23
CA HIS A 103 5.97 -5.42 -12.50
C HIS A 103 5.73 -6.37 -11.32
N TRP A 104 6.04 -7.65 -11.50
CA TRP A 104 5.75 -8.71 -10.52
C TRP A 104 6.39 -8.49 -9.14
N GLY A 105 7.58 -7.89 -9.07
CA GLY A 105 8.19 -7.47 -7.80
C GLY A 105 7.30 -6.58 -6.90
N HIS A 106 6.35 -5.82 -7.45
CA HIS A 106 5.37 -5.09 -6.65
C HIS A 106 4.41 -6.05 -5.91
N ILE A 107 4.03 -7.15 -6.55
CA ILE A 107 3.17 -8.17 -5.93
C ILE A 107 3.93 -8.88 -4.80
N GLU A 108 5.21 -9.18 -5.02
CA GLU A 108 6.08 -9.80 -4.02
C GLU A 108 6.26 -8.89 -2.79
N ALA A 109 6.50 -7.59 -3.00
CA ALA A 109 6.62 -6.62 -1.92
C ALA A 109 5.33 -6.52 -1.08
N LEU A 110 4.15 -6.56 -1.72
CA LEU A 110 2.86 -6.59 -1.01
C LEU A 110 2.66 -7.88 -0.22
N GLN A 111 3.13 -9.02 -0.72
CA GLN A 111 3.04 -10.29 0.00
C GLN A 111 3.98 -10.35 1.20
N ALA A 112 5.14 -9.70 1.10
CA ALA A 112 6.11 -9.57 2.20
C ALA A 112 5.58 -8.72 3.37
N ALA A 113 4.70 -7.74 3.10
CA ALA A 113 3.96 -7.04 4.13
C ALA A 113 3.01 -8.03 4.85
N SER A 114 3.48 -8.55 5.98
CA SER A 114 2.83 -9.62 6.74
C SER A 114 2.15 -9.06 7.99
N GLY A 115 0.87 -8.74 7.82
CA GLY A 115 -0.02 -8.38 8.93
C GLY A 115 0.12 -6.95 9.40
N THR A 116 -0.30 -6.72 10.65
CA THR A 116 -0.30 -5.41 11.27
C THR A 116 0.77 -5.29 12.34
N THR A 117 1.12 -4.06 12.67
CA THR A 117 2.13 -3.72 13.68
C THR A 117 1.49 -2.94 14.82
N LYS A 118 2.18 -2.84 15.96
CA LYS A 118 1.76 -2.00 17.09
C LYS A 118 2.00 -0.50 16.87
N TYR A 119 2.67 -0.12 15.79
CA TYR A 119 3.03 1.27 15.51
C TYR A 119 1.89 1.96 14.75
N ALA A 120 1.84 3.28 14.87
CA ALA A 120 0.91 4.12 14.15
C ALA A 120 1.71 5.29 13.56
N SER A 121 1.33 5.69 12.36
CA SER A 121 1.76 6.95 11.75
C SER A 121 0.52 7.78 11.47
N ASP A 122 0.70 9.10 11.46
CA ASP A 122 -0.30 9.97 10.86
C ASP A 122 -0.38 9.66 9.35
N PHE A 123 -1.59 9.42 8.85
CA PHE A 123 -1.81 9.14 7.44
C PHE A 123 -1.53 10.37 6.57
N LEU A 124 -1.74 11.58 7.08
CA LEU A 124 -1.39 12.83 6.37
C LEU A 124 0.13 12.94 6.18
N ASN A 125 0.91 12.50 7.17
CA ASN A 125 2.37 12.43 7.05
C ASN A 125 2.78 11.46 5.94
N ALA A 126 2.13 10.30 5.82
CA ALA A 126 2.39 9.36 4.74
C ALA A 126 2.04 9.94 3.35
N ILE A 127 1.00 10.77 3.25
CA ILE A 127 0.67 11.49 2.01
C ILE A 127 1.75 12.52 1.67
N ILE A 128 2.24 13.29 2.65
CA ILE A 128 3.31 14.28 2.42
C ILE A 128 4.57 13.58 1.91
N VAL A 129 4.97 12.47 2.54
CA VAL A 129 6.11 11.65 2.09
C VAL A 129 5.88 11.07 0.70
N ALA A 130 4.65 10.67 0.37
CA ALA A 130 4.32 10.20 -0.97
C ALA A 130 4.37 11.32 -2.03
N LEU A 131 4.01 12.55 -1.68
CA LEU A 131 4.08 13.70 -2.58
C LEU A 131 5.53 14.11 -2.88
N ASP A 132 6.42 14.04 -1.90
CA ASP A 132 7.86 14.31 -2.05
C ASP A 132 8.48 13.41 -3.12
N LEU A 133 8.11 12.11 -3.14
CA LEU A 133 8.60 11.16 -4.15
C LEU A 133 8.22 11.53 -5.60
N ILE A 134 7.20 12.37 -5.80
CA ILE A 134 6.69 12.73 -7.14
C ILE A 134 7.32 14.03 -7.65
N GLN A 135 7.89 14.87 -6.78
CA GLN A 135 8.45 16.18 -7.13
C GLN A 135 9.74 16.05 -7.96
#